data_AF-A0A2A4QHR7-F1
#
_entry.id   AF-A0A2A4QHR7-F1
#
_cell.length_a   1.000
_cell.length_b   1.000
_cell.length_c   1.000
_cell.angle_alpha   90.00
_cell.angle_beta   90.00
_cell.angle_gamma   90.00
#
_symmetry.space_group_name_H-M   'P 1'
#
loop_
_entity.id
_entity.type
_entity.pdbx_description
1 polymer ?
#
loop_
_entity_poly.entity_id
_entity_poly.type
_entity_poly.pdbx_seq_one_letter_code
_entity_poly.pdbx_strand_id
1 'polypeptide(L)'
;MAKKTQEAYQAMENLKDTQAQLVESEKQAGLGKMVAGVSHELNTPLGICITAISAIDDKVANLSTLMTGGKLSKSVFSRFFSDYNSGSSLIGANLNRASELVASFKLVSGEQFDQKSEFVLTDYVASCLEVMRYKISEQNIGVPVKRERG
;
A
#
# COMPACT_ATOMS: atom_id res chain seq x y z
N MET A 1 -27.57 50.66 -12.47
CA MET A 1 -26.91 50.00 -11.32
C MET A 1 -27.32 48.54 -11.21
N ALA A 2 -28.61 48.20 -11.12
CA ALA A 2 -29.09 46.81 -10.93
C ALA A 2 -28.59 45.77 -11.96
N LYS A 3 -28.53 46.10 -13.27
CA LYS A 3 -28.08 45.16 -14.32
C LYS A 3 -26.61 44.72 -14.16
N LYS A 4 -25.71 45.65 -13.83
CA LYS A 4 -24.28 45.35 -13.59
C LYS A 4 -24.08 44.50 -12.34
N THR A 5 -24.91 44.72 -11.31
CA THR A 5 -24.89 43.91 -10.09
C THR A 5 -25.38 42.48 -10.39
N GLN A 6 -26.45 42.34 -11.17
CA GLN A 6 -26.97 41.03 -11.63
C GLN A 6 -25.93 40.27 -12.46
N GLU A 7 -25.28 40.94 -13.43
CA GLU A 7 -24.22 40.36 -14.26
C GLU A 7 -23.02 39.89 -13.42
N ALA A 8 -22.63 40.67 -12.41
CA ALA A 8 -21.56 40.29 -11.49
C ALA A 8 -21.94 39.09 -10.61
N TYR A 9 -23.18 39.01 -10.13
CA TYR A 9 -23.69 37.85 -9.39
C TYR A 9 -23.67 36.58 -10.26
N GLN A 10 -24.14 36.67 -11.50
CA GLN A 10 -24.14 35.53 -12.43
C GLN A 10 -22.71 35.06 -12.75
N ALA A 11 -21.78 36.00 -12.95
CA ALA A 11 -20.38 35.67 -13.18
C ALA A 11 -19.73 35.00 -11.96
N MET A 12 -20.09 35.42 -10.75
CA MET A 12 -19.59 34.82 -9.49
C MET A 12 -20.13 33.40 -9.29
N GLU A 13 -21.41 33.16 -9.60
CA GLU A 13 -22.03 31.84 -9.53
C GLU A 13 -21.37 30.88 -10.52
N ASN A 14 -21.22 31.31 -11.78
CA ASN A 14 -20.51 30.54 -12.80
C ASN A 14 -19.05 30.23 -12.42
N LEU A 15 -18.36 31.16 -11.77
CA LEU A 15 -17.00 30.96 -11.26
C LEU A 15 -16.96 29.90 -10.16
N LYS A 16 -17.91 29.93 -9.21
CA LYS A 16 -18.03 28.92 -8.16
C LYS A 16 -18.30 27.54 -8.73
N ASP A 17 -19.21 27.44 -9.69
CA ASP A 17 -19.56 26.16 -10.32
C ASP A 17 -18.37 25.60 -11.10
N THR A 18 -17.68 26.45 -11.85
CA THR A 18 -16.46 26.07 -12.58
C THR A 18 -15.36 25.63 -11.61
N GLN A 19 -15.18 26.34 -10.49
CA GLN A 19 -14.20 25.97 -9.46
C GLN A 19 -14.55 24.60 -8.84
N ALA A 20 -15.82 24.34 -8.55
CA ALA A 20 -16.26 23.04 -8.03
C ALA A 20 -16.00 21.90 -9.03
N GLN A 21 -16.28 22.13 -10.32
CA GLN A 21 -15.99 21.16 -11.38
C GLN A 21 -14.48 20.89 -11.53
N LEU A 22 -13.65 21.92 -11.43
CA LEU A 22 -12.19 21.77 -11.47
C LEU A 22 -11.66 20.96 -10.29
N VAL A 23 -12.16 21.23 -9.08
CA VAL A 23 -11.81 20.46 -7.87
C VAL A 23 -12.19 18.99 -8.03
N GLU A 24 -13.40 18.71 -8.52
CA GLU A 24 -13.83 17.32 -8.75
C GLU A 24 -12.99 16.64 -9.84
N SER A 25 -12.67 17.36 -10.92
CA SER A 25 -11.81 16.84 -11.99
C SER A 25 -10.40 16.50 -11.50
N GLU A 26 -9.80 17.37 -10.67
CA GLU A 26 -8.51 17.09 -10.03
C GLU A 26 -8.59 15.90 -9.07
N LYS A 27 -9.68 15.78 -8.29
CA LYS A 27 -9.90 14.63 -7.40
C LYS A 27 -9.94 13.31 -8.18
N GLN A 28 -10.69 13.26 -9.27
CA GLN A 28 -10.80 12.08 -10.13
C GLN A 28 -9.46 11.74 -10.81
N ALA A 29 -8.72 12.74 -11.30
CA ALA A 29 -7.39 12.54 -11.87
C ALA A 29 -6.39 12.03 -10.82
N GLY A 30 -6.46 12.53 -9.58
CA GLY A 30 -5.67 12.08 -8.45
C GLY A 30 -5.96 10.62 -8.07
N LEU A 31 -7.24 10.26 -7.97
CA LEU A 31 -7.68 8.87 -7.75
C LEU A 31 -7.20 7.94 -8.86
N GLY A 32 -7.30 8.35 -10.12
CA GLY A 32 -6.82 7.56 -11.26
C GLY A 32 -5.31 7.27 -11.19
N LYS A 33 -4.49 8.28 -10.86
CA LYS A 33 -3.04 8.11 -10.65
C LYS A 33 -2.75 7.17 -9.47
N MET A 34 -3.50 7.29 -8.38
CA MET A 34 -3.33 6.44 -7.21
C MET A 34 -3.68 4.98 -7.50
N VAL A 35 -4.81 4.72 -8.18
CA VAL A 35 -5.21 3.37 -8.59
C VAL A 35 -4.15 2.73 -9.49
N ALA A 36 -3.59 3.48 -10.45
CA ALA A 36 -2.52 2.99 -11.31
C ALA A 36 -1.25 2.65 -10.52
N GLY A 37 -0.86 3.51 -9.55
CA GLY A 37 0.28 3.27 -8.66
C GLY A 37 0.10 2.02 -7.80
N VAL A 38 -1.05 1.88 -7.14
CA VAL A 38 -1.35 0.69 -6.33
C VAL A 38 -1.39 -0.57 -7.17
N SER A 39 -1.95 -0.51 -8.38
CA SER A 39 -1.96 -1.65 -9.30
C SER A 39 -0.54 -2.10 -9.64
N HIS A 40 0.37 -1.16 -9.93
CA HIS A 40 1.76 -1.47 -10.23
C HIS A 40 2.50 -2.07 -9.02
N GLU A 41 2.33 -1.47 -7.83
CA GLU A 41 2.96 -1.94 -6.62
C GLU A 41 2.41 -3.28 -6.13
N LEU A 42 1.14 -3.59 -6.41
CA LEU A 42 0.50 -4.86 -6.09
C LEU A 42 0.94 -5.97 -7.06
N ASN A 43 1.13 -5.65 -8.34
CA ASN A 43 1.58 -6.62 -9.34
C ASN A 43 2.96 -7.20 -9.04
N THR A 44 3.86 -6.42 -8.44
CA THR A 44 5.23 -6.87 -8.13
C THR A 44 5.27 -8.06 -7.15
N PRO A 45 4.71 -7.98 -5.93
CA PRO A 45 4.68 -9.12 -5.01
C PRO A 45 3.91 -10.30 -5.58
N LEU A 46 2.83 -10.08 -6.33
CA LEU A 46 2.10 -11.17 -6.99
C LEU A 46 2.94 -11.89 -8.05
N GLY A 47 3.70 -11.15 -8.87
CA GLY A 47 4.60 -11.73 -9.87
C GLY A 47 5.70 -12.59 -9.24
N ILE A 48 6.22 -12.17 -8.08
CA ILE A 48 7.17 -12.96 -7.28
C ILE A 48 6.50 -14.25 -6.79
N CYS A 49 5.28 -14.16 -6.25
CA CYS A 49 4.52 -15.35 -5.82
C CYS A 49 4.33 -16.35 -6.96
N ILE A 50 3.89 -15.89 -8.13
CA ILE A 50 3.68 -16.75 -9.31
C ILE A 50 4.99 -17.45 -9.70
N THR A 51 6.10 -16.70 -9.77
CA THR A 51 7.40 -17.26 -10.12
C THR A 51 7.88 -18.30 -9.10
N ALA A 52 7.70 -18.01 -7.80
CA ALA A 52 8.07 -18.92 -6.72
C ALA A 52 7.23 -20.21 -6.75
N ILE A 53 5.92 -20.10 -7.02
CA ILE A 53 5.03 -21.25 -7.17
C ILE A 53 5.46 -22.10 -8.38
N SER A 54 5.70 -21.50 -9.55
CA SER A 54 6.17 -22.25 -10.72
C SER A 54 7.48 -23.00 -10.46
N ALA A 55 8.43 -22.36 -9.76
CA ALA A 55 9.67 -23.03 -9.37
C ALA A 55 9.43 -24.20 -8.41
N ILE A 56 8.50 -24.07 -7.46
CA ILE A 56 8.10 -25.16 -6.56
C ILE A 56 7.44 -26.30 -7.35
N ASP A 57 6.55 -26.00 -8.28
CA ASP A 57 5.86 -27.01 -9.10
C ASP A 57 6.87 -27.85 -9.90
N ASP A 58 7.88 -27.22 -10.50
CA ASP A 58 8.98 -27.92 -11.19
C ASP A 58 9.74 -28.87 -10.23
N LYS A 59 10.00 -28.42 -9.00
CA LYS A 59 10.66 -29.25 -7.96
C LYS A 59 9.79 -30.41 -7.53
N VAL A 60 8.48 -30.20 -7.39
CA VAL A 60 7.51 -31.26 -7.04
C VAL A 60 7.44 -32.31 -8.15
N ALA A 61 7.38 -31.89 -9.41
CA ALA A 61 7.39 -32.79 -10.56
C ALA A 61 8.68 -33.63 -10.63
N ASN A 62 9.83 -33.00 -10.39
CA ASN A 62 11.12 -33.70 -10.33
C ASN A 62 11.15 -34.72 -9.18
N LEU A 63 10.70 -34.33 -7.98
CA LEU A 63 10.64 -35.22 -6.82
C LEU A 63 9.76 -36.44 -7.11
N SER A 64 8.58 -36.24 -7.68
CA SER A 64 7.66 -37.32 -8.08
C SER A 64 8.31 -38.30 -9.06
N THR A 65 9.06 -37.79 -10.03
CA THR A 65 9.81 -38.61 -11.00
C THR A 65 10.91 -39.44 -10.32
N LEU A 66 11.66 -38.85 -9.39
CA LEU A 66 12.71 -39.56 -8.67
C LEU A 66 12.15 -40.59 -7.69
N MET A 67 11.01 -40.31 -7.06
CA MET A 67 10.31 -41.24 -6.18
C MET A 67 9.81 -42.47 -6.95
N THR A 68 9.08 -42.24 -8.04
CA THR A 68 8.51 -43.32 -8.87
C THR A 68 9.60 -44.15 -9.55
N GLY A 69 10.71 -43.52 -9.94
CA GLY A 69 11.87 -44.20 -10.50
C GLY A 69 12.76 -44.92 -9.48
N GLY A 70 12.46 -44.87 -8.17
CA GLY A 70 13.27 -45.48 -7.11
C GLY A 70 14.66 -44.86 -6.95
N LYS A 71 14.87 -43.64 -7.44
CA LYS A 71 16.15 -42.92 -7.44
C LYS A 71 16.21 -41.78 -6.41
N LEU A 72 15.22 -41.70 -5.52
CA LEU A 72 15.20 -40.67 -4.49
C LEU A 72 16.28 -40.93 -3.43
N SER A 73 17.22 -39.99 -3.28
CA SER A 73 18.19 -39.99 -2.19
C SER A 73 17.77 -39.06 -1.06
N LYS A 74 18.30 -39.31 0.15
CA LYS A 74 18.07 -38.45 1.33
C LYS A 74 18.56 -37.00 1.12
N SER A 75 19.65 -36.82 0.38
CA SER A 75 20.19 -35.48 0.08
C SER A 75 19.28 -34.71 -0.88
N VAL A 76 18.74 -35.36 -1.91
CA VAL A 76 17.77 -34.74 -2.82
C VAL A 76 16.49 -34.37 -2.08
N PHE A 77 15.98 -35.27 -1.25
CA PHE A 77 14.79 -35.01 -0.44
C PHE A 77 14.97 -33.83 0.53
N SER A 78 16.13 -33.77 1.22
CA SER A 78 16.42 -32.66 2.14
C SER A 78 16.55 -31.33 1.39
N ARG A 79 17.18 -31.34 0.21
CA ARG A 79 17.27 -30.14 -0.64
C ARG A 79 15.89 -29.69 -1.13
N PHE A 80 15.04 -30.62 -1.57
CA PHE A 80 13.67 -30.31 -1.95
C PHE A 80 12.91 -29.59 -0.83
N PHE A 81 12.97 -30.12 0.41
CA PHE A 81 12.30 -29.50 1.56
C PHE A 81 12.86 -28.10 1.87
N SER A 82 14.19 -27.92 1.76
CA SER A 82 14.83 -26.61 1.93
C SER A 82 14.35 -25.60 0.88
N ASP A 83 14.34 -26.00 -0.39
CA ASP A 83 13.89 -25.17 -1.51
C ASP A 83 12.39 -24.83 -1.37
N TYR A 84 11.56 -25.81 -1.00
CA TYR A 84 10.12 -25.65 -0.75
C TYR A 84 9.84 -24.65 0.38
N ASN A 85 10.50 -24.81 1.54
CA ASN A 85 10.32 -23.90 2.68
C ASN A 85 10.76 -22.47 2.33
N SER A 86 11.85 -22.33 1.58
CA SER A 86 12.34 -21.01 1.13
C SER A 86 11.33 -20.35 0.19
N GLY A 87 10.81 -21.09 -0.79
CA GLY A 87 9.79 -20.59 -1.71
C GLY A 87 8.47 -20.26 -1.00
N SER A 88 8.02 -21.10 -0.08
CA SER A 88 6.82 -20.87 0.74
C SER A 88 6.95 -19.60 1.59
N SER A 89 8.11 -19.40 2.23
CA SER A 89 8.38 -18.16 3.00
C SER A 89 8.38 -16.93 2.10
N LEU A 90 8.95 -17.02 0.90
CA LEU A 90 8.96 -15.92 -0.07
C LEU A 90 7.54 -15.55 -0.53
N ILE A 91 6.71 -16.55 -0.82
CA ILE A 91 5.30 -16.37 -1.17
C ILE A 91 4.55 -15.69 -0.02
N GLY A 92 4.68 -16.21 1.20
CA GLY A 92 4.02 -15.66 2.38
C GLY A 92 4.38 -14.19 2.62
N ALA A 93 5.66 -13.83 2.54
CA ALA A 93 6.12 -12.45 2.70
C ALA A 93 5.52 -11.51 1.63
N ASN A 94 5.45 -11.94 0.38
CA ASN A 94 4.91 -11.12 -0.71
C ASN A 94 3.38 -11.03 -0.67
N LEU A 95 2.67 -12.07 -0.25
CA LEU A 95 1.22 -12.00 -0.02
C LEU A 95 0.87 -11.05 1.13
N ASN A 96 1.68 -11.02 2.19
CA ASN A 96 1.52 -10.04 3.27
C ASN A 96 1.70 -8.61 2.74
N ARG A 97 2.76 -8.37 1.95
CA ARG A 97 3.00 -7.06 1.33
C ARG A 97 1.86 -6.63 0.40
N ALA A 98 1.32 -7.55 -0.40
CA ALA A 98 0.15 -7.28 -1.24
C ALA A 98 -1.08 -6.92 -0.39
N SER A 99 -1.29 -7.62 0.73
CA SER A 99 -2.39 -7.35 1.66
C SER A 99 -2.26 -5.98 2.34
N GLU A 100 -1.05 -5.59 2.72
CA GLU A 100 -0.74 -4.26 3.26
C GLU A 100 -1.07 -3.15 2.24
N LEU A 101 -0.69 -3.32 0.98
CA LEU A 101 -1.01 -2.37 -0.09
C LEU A 101 -2.53 -2.20 -0.29
N VAL A 102 -3.29 -3.29 -0.25
CA VAL A 102 -4.75 -3.24 -0.31
C VAL A 102 -5.33 -2.51 0.90
N ALA A 103 -4.81 -2.75 2.11
CA ALA A 103 -5.24 -2.05 3.31
C ALA A 103 -4.93 -0.55 3.25
N SER A 104 -3.74 -0.17 2.81
CA SER A 104 -3.36 1.23 2.58
C SER A 104 -4.25 1.89 1.53
N PHE A 105 -4.53 1.21 0.41
CA PHE A 105 -5.43 1.74 -0.61
C PHE A 105 -6.84 1.97 -0.07
N LYS A 106 -7.38 1.06 0.76
CA LYS A 106 -8.69 1.25 1.42
C LYS A 106 -8.75 2.48 2.31
N LEU A 107 -7.68 2.81 3.03
CA LEU A 107 -7.62 4.03 3.85
C LEU A 107 -7.71 5.31 3.00
N VAL A 108 -7.12 5.29 1.80
CA VAL A 108 -7.12 6.47 0.91
C VAL A 108 -8.32 6.49 -0.05
N SER A 109 -8.97 5.35 -0.29
CA SER A 109 -10.18 5.24 -1.14
C SER A 109 -11.49 5.27 -0.36
N GLY A 110 -11.45 5.09 0.97
CA GLY A 110 -12.62 5.21 1.85
C GLY A 110 -13.08 6.66 2.02
N GLU A 111 -14.37 6.82 2.26
CA GLU A 111 -15.20 8.04 2.43
C GLU A 111 -14.71 9.08 3.47
N GLN A 112 -13.47 8.98 3.97
CA GLN A 112 -12.96 9.76 5.09
C GLN A 112 -12.37 11.14 4.74
N PHE A 113 -12.32 11.53 3.46
CA PHE A 113 -11.94 12.91 3.12
C PHE A 113 -12.95 13.97 3.59
N ASP A 114 -14.19 13.56 3.91
CA ASP A 114 -15.25 14.48 4.36
C ASP A 114 -15.69 14.29 5.83
N GLN A 115 -15.19 13.27 6.54
CA GLN A 115 -15.51 13.09 7.96
C GLN A 115 -14.55 13.88 8.85
N LYS A 116 -14.95 15.11 9.16
CA LYS A 116 -14.40 15.84 10.32
C LYS A 116 -14.64 15.00 11.57
N SER A 117 -13.56 14.47 12.12
CA SER A 117 -13.58 13.72 13.39
C SER A 117 -12.96 14.61 14.47
N GLU A 118 -13.63 14.76 15.62
CA GLU A 118 -12.97 15.34 16.79
C GLU A 118 -11.93 14.35 17.33
N PHE A 119 -10.72 14.82 17.59
CA PHE A 119 -9.66 14.00 18.17
C PHE A 119 -8.77 14.81 19.11
N VAL A 120 -8.15 14.12 20.05
CA VAL A 120 -7.20 14.72 20.99
C VAL A 120 -5.85 14.88 20.28
N LEU A 121 -5.50 16.11 19.94
CA LEU A 121 -4.28 16.41 19.18
C LEU A 121 -3.01 15.89 19.86
N THR A 122 -2.94 15.95 21.19
CA THR A 122 -1.77 15.46 21.95
C THR A 122 -1.57 13.96 21.81
N ASP A 123 -2.66 13.19 21.73
CA ASP A 123 -2.62 11.73 21.65
C ASP A 123 -2.25 11.29 20.23
N TYR A 124 -2.80 12.00 19.24
CA TYR A 124 -2.45 11.78 17.84
C TYR A 124 -0.96 12.09 17.58
N VAL A 125 -0.46 13.24 18.04
CA VAL A 125 0.96 13.60 17.92
C VAL A 125 1.85 12.59 18.66
N ALA A 126 1.44 12.12 19.84
CA ALA A 126 2.18 11.08 20.57
C ALA A 126 2.26 9.77 19.77
N SER A 127 1.15 9.32 19.17
CA SER A 127 1.12 8.12 18.34
C SER A 127 2.01 8.23 17.10
N CYS A 128 2.02 9.39 16.42
CA CYS A 128 2.91 9.64 15.30
C CYS A 128 4.39 9.62 15.71
N LEU A 129 4.72 10.21 16.86
CA LEU A 129 6.08 10.22 17.40
C LEU A 129 6.56 8.82 17.79
N GLU A 130 5.66 7.94 18.25
CA GLU A 130 5.98 6.56 18.59
C GLU A 130 6.32 5.75 17.32
N VAL A 131 5.50 5.87 16.28
CA VAL A 131 5.75 5.26 14.96
C VAL A 131 7.04 5.78 14.34
N MET A 132 7.29 7.10 14.43
CA MET A 132 8.52 7.70 13.93
C MET A 132 9.74 7.28 14.75
N ARG A 133 9.66 7.20 16.09
CA ARG A 133 10.76 6.69 16.93
C ARG A 133 11.17 5.29 16.53
N TYR A 134 10.21 4.41 16.27
CA TYR A 134 10.49 3.05 15.80
C TYR A 134 11.33 3.09 14.51
N LYS A 135 10.85 3.80 13.47
CA LYS A 135 11.54 3.90 12.16
C LYS A 135 12.89 4.63 12.23
N ILE A 136 13.03 5.57 13.14
CA ILE A 136 14.23 6.41 13.27
C ILE A 136 15.29 5.72 14.15
N SER A 137 14.88 4.88 15.10
CA SER A 137 15.80 4.06 15.90
C SER A 137 16.57 3.03 15.05
N GLU A 138 15.98 2.53 13.96
CA GLU A 138 16.68 1.70 12.96
C GLU A 138 17.79 2.46 12.22
N GLN A 139 17.71 3.79 12.16
CA GLN A 139 18.65 4.66 11.44
C GLN A 139 19.66 5.38 12.35
N ASN A 140 19.61 5.12 13.66
CA ASN A 140 20.52 5.68 14.67
C ASN A 140 20.54 7.23 14.74
N ILE A 141 19.43 7.88 14.37
CA ILE A 141 19.28 9.34 14.41
C ILE A 141 18.45 9.73 15.65
N GLY A 142 18.91 10.71 16.44
CA GLY A 142 18.14 11.21 17.58
C GLY A 142 17.16 12.31 17.18
N VAL A 143 15.87 12.18 17.52
CA VAL A 143 14.87 13.25 17.34
C VAL A 143 14.50 13.87 18.69
N PRO A 144 15.12 15.01 19.07
CA PRO A 144 14.74 15.72 20.27
C PRO A 144 13.39 16.42 20.07
N VAL A 145 12.36 15.96 20.80
CA VAL A 145 11.06 16.64 20.84
C VAL A 145 11.09 17.65 21.98
N LYS A 146 11.19 18.95 21.66
CA LYS A 146 11.03 20.03 22.63
C LYS A 146 9.55 20.39 22.74
N ARG A 147 8.99 20.32 23.95
CA ARG A 147 7.69 20.93 24.27
C ARG A 147 7.96 22.35 24.77
N GLU A 148 7.55 23.36 24.00
CA GLU A 148 7.44 24.71 24.52
C GLU A 148 6.16 24.78 25.36
N ARG A 149 6.32 24.95 26.68
CA ARG A 149 5.20 25.38 27.53
C ARG A 149 5.05 26.89 27.33
N GLY A 150 3.90 27.30 26.79
CA GLY A 150 3.46 28.70 26.86
C GLY A 150 3.15 29.11 28.29
#